data_AF-A0A0F9BFL3-F1
#
_entry.id   AF-A0A0F9BFL3-F1
#
_cell.length_a   1.000
_cell.length_b   1.000
_cell.length_c   1.000
_cell.angle_alpha   90.00
_cell.angle_beta   90.00
_cell.angle_gamma   90.00
#
_symmetry.space_group_name_H-M   'P 1'
#
loop_
_entity.id
_entity.type
_entity.pdbx_description
1 polymer ?
#
loop_
_entity_poly.entity_id
_entity_poly.type
_entity_poly.pdbx_seq_one_letter_code
_entity_poly.pdbx_strand_id
1 'polypeptide(L)'
;GAEKEVFVEYTTRHRLNAMSDLAASLTGAHAAGVTSLTLGDLTDADTPIQKGELLEIAGIRGIYRATADATISSNSATLAIFPGLESAGENSDVVTFIGSTFTQRIEWVFPQLVAGRLAISKTRLRNDGINKGGSAAADRMREWGERKVEAALRELRKLKKPNQRKEQPDLPYRGRNRVPFFGPGRFG
;
A
#
# COMPACT_ATOMS: atom_id res chain seq x y z
N GLY A 1 -11.32 -2.15 32.03
CA GLY A 1 -9.90 -2.50 31.82
C GLY A 1 -9.41 -1.70 30.64
N ALA A 2 -8.26 -1.04 30.73
CA ALA A 2 -7.77 -0.21 29.63
C ALA A 2 -7.50 -1.07 28.39
N GLU A 3 -8.07 -0.67 27.26
CA GLU A 3 -7.79 -1.29 25.96
C GLU A 3 -6.30 -1.12 25.66
N LYS A 4 -5.62 -2.23 25.35
CA LYS A 4 -4.20 -2.23 24.96
C LYS A 4 -4.14 -2.36 23.45
N GLU A 5 -3.80 -1.26 22.79
CA GLU A 5 -3.56 -1.26 21.35
C GLU A 5 -2.15 -1.81 21.07
N VAL A 6 -2.08 -2.81 20.18
CA VAL A 6 -0.81 -3.40 19.73
C VAL A 6 -0.61 -3.01 18.28
N PHE A 7 0.32 -2.08 18.04
CA PHE A 7 0.75 -1.73 16.69
C PHE A 7 1.80 -2.74 16.22
N VAL A 8 1.50 -3.47 15.15
CA VAL A 8 2.43 -4.40 14.52
C VAL A 8 2.88 -3.84 13.19
N GLU A 9 4.16 -3.54 13.07
CA GLU A 9 4.76 -3.01 11.85
C GLU A 9 5.30 -4.17 10.98
N TYR A 10 4.90 -4.22 9.72
CA TYR A 10 5.45 -5.16 8.74
C TYR A 10 6.13 -4.40 7.60
N THR A 11 7.31 -4.86 7.17
CA THR A 11 7.97 -4.31 5.98
C THR A 11 7.28 -4.85 4.73
N THR A 12 6.45 -4.03 4.10
CA THR A 12 5.76 -4.36 2.84
C THR A 12 6.28 -3.50 1.70
N ARG A 13 6.01 -3.91 0.45
CA ARG A 13 6.32 -3.07 -0.72
C ARG A 13 5.41 -1.85 -0.70
N HIS A 14 5.96 -0.68 -0.99
CA HIS A 14 5.15 0.51 -1.21
C HIS A 14 4.18 0.31 -2.37
N ARG A 15 3.04 1.00 -2.29
CA ARG A 15 1.98 0.99 -3.28
C ARG A 15 1.64 2.41 -3.70
N LEU A 16 1.20 2.52 -4.94
CA LEU A 16 0.63 3.71 -5.54
C LEU A 16 -0.75 3.31 -6.01
N ASN A 17 -1.75 4.06 -5.59
CA ASN A 17 -3.09 3.90 -6.11
C ASN A 17 -3.11 4.40 -7.56
N ALA A 18 -3.74 3.64 -8.44
CA ALA A 18 -3.89 3.98 -9.85
C ALA A 18 -5.06 4.94 -10.10
N MET A 19 -5.98 5.09 -9.15
CA MET A 19 -7.15 5.96 -9.23
C MET A 19 -6.73 7.43 -9.17
N SER A 20 -7.38 8.24 -10.00
CA SER A 20 -7.27 9.68 -10.07
C SER A 20 -8.16 10.40 -9.07
N ASP A 21 -9.31 9.81 -8.74
CA ASP A 21 -10.19 10.24 -7.67
C ASP A 21 -10.06 9.29 -6.47
N LEU A 22 -9.73 9.84 -5.31
CA LEU A 22 -9.49 9.07 -4.09
C LEU A 22 -10.64 9.21 -3.09
N ALA A 23 -11.69 9.95 -3.44
CA ALA A 23 -12.88 10.08 -2.62
C ALA A 23 -13.99 9.15 -3.10
N ALA A 24 -14.71 8.57 -2.15
CA ALA A 24 -15.94 7.83 -2.36
C ALA A 24 -16.86 8.04 -1.16
N SER A 25 -18.08 7.54 -1.25
CA SER A 25 -19.03 7.54 -0.13
C SER A 25 -19.55 6.12 0.14
N LEU A 26 -19.87 5.80 1.39
CA LEU A 26 -20.64 4.59 1.68
C LEU A 26 -22.07 4.75 1.16
N THR A 27 -22.54 3.74 0.44
CA THR A 27 -23.94 3.64 0.00
C THR A 27 -24.66 2.65 0.90
N GLY A 28 -25.63 3.14 1.67
CA GLY A 28 -26.34 2.37 2.69
C GLY A 28 -25.56 2.28 4.01
N ALA A 29 -26.26 1.79 5.03
CA ALA A 29 -25.65 1.52 6.34
C ALA A 29 -24.99 0.13 6.35
N HIS A 30 -23.81 0.04 6.93
CA HIS A 30 -23.05 -1.20 7.07
C HIS A 30 -22.80 -1.48 8.56
N ALA A 31 -23.21 -2.67 9.03
CA ALA A 31 -22.99 -3.07 10.42
C ALA A 31 -21.50 -3.32 10.73
N ALA A 32 -21.14 -3.26 12.01
CA ALA A 32 -19.81 -3.67 12.47
C ALA A 32 -19.52 -5.15 12.10
N GLY A 33 -18.27 -5.44 11.77
CA GLY A 33 -17.79 -6.77 11.38
C GLY A 33 -18.02 -7.15 9.91
N VAL A 34 -18.75 -6.33 9.14
CA VAL A 34 -18.99 -6.57 7.71
C VAL A 34 -17.68 -6.40 6.92
N THR A 35 -17.48 -7.27 5.93
CA THR A 35 -16.30 -7.29 5.05
C THR A 35 -16.60 -6.92 3.59
N SER A 36 -17.83 -6.47 3.30
CA SER A 36 -18.28 -6.07 1.97
C SER A 36 -18.97 -4.71 2.07
N LEU A 37 -18.43 -3.71 1.39
CA LEU A 37 -18.93 -2.34 1.39
C LEU A 37 -19.49 -2.00 0.01
N THR A 38 -20.57 -1.24 -0.03
CA THR A 38 -21.07 -0.64 -1.26
C THR A 38 -20.64 0.82 -1.28
N LEU A 39 -19.86 1.18 -2.30
CA LEU A 39 -19.33 2.52 -2.49
C LEU A 39 -20.15 3.26 -3.56
N GLY A 40 -20.30 4.56 -3.39
CA GLY A 40 -20.90 5.50 -4.32
C GLY A 40 -19.97 6.68 -4.60
N ASP A 41 -20.45 7.60 -5.44
CA ASP A 41 -19.74 8.83 -5.84
C ASP A 41 -18.36 8.60 -6.47
N LEU A 42 -18.10 7.40 -7.01
CA LEU A 42 -16.86 7.08 -7.69
C LEU A 42 -16.90 7.66 -9.12
N THR A 43 -15.93 8.50 -9.46
CA THR A 43 -15.88 9.15 -10.79
C THR A 43 -14.98 8.41 -11.79
N ASP A 44 -14.14 7.49 -11.31
CA ASP A 44 -13.07 6.85 -12.08
C ASP A 44 -13.50 5.51 -12.73
N ALA A 45 -14.54 5.54 -13.58
CA ALA A 45 -15.17 4.33 -14.11
C ALA A 45 -14.23 3.39 -14.89
N ASP A 46 -13.16 3.92 -15.49
CA ASP A 46 -12.21 3.16 -16.30
C ASP A 46 -11.09 2.50 -15.48
N THR A 47 -10.95 2.89 -14.20
CA THR A 47 -9.89 2.39 -13.32
C THR A 47 -10.49 1.55 -12.19
N PRO A 48 -10.43 0.21 -12.26
CA PRO A 48 -10.96 -0.62 -11.19
C PRO A 48 -10.18 -0.40 -9.89
N ILE A 49 -10.86 -0.50 -8.75
CA ILE A 49 -10.22 -0.51 -7.44
C ILE A 49 -9.42 -1.79 -7.33
N GLN A 50 -8.11 -1.68 -7.21
CA GLN A 50 -7.23 -2.85 -7.23
C GLN A 50 -7.18 -3.55 -5.87
N LYS A 51 -6.96 -4.86 -5.91
CA LYS A 51 -6.68 -5.65 -4.72
C LYS A 51 -5.46 -5.09 -4.00
N GLY A 52 -5.63 -4.87 -2.71
CA GLY A 52 -4.58 -4.39 -1.83
C GLY A 52 -4.53 -2.87 -1.70
N GLU A 53 -5.41 -2.12 -2.37
CA GLU A 53 -5.63 -0.71 -2.07
C GLU A 53 -6.04 -0.54 -0.61
N LEU A 54 -5.62 0.59 -0.04
CA LEU A 54 -5.88 0.94 1.35
C LEU A 54 -6.88 2.09 1.39
N LEU A 55 -7.79 2.04 2.36
CA LEU A 55 -8.82 3.05 2.56
C LEU A 55 -9.10 3.31 4.04
N GLU A 56 -9.56 4.52 4.31
CA GLU A 56 -10.06 4.96 5.60
C GLU A 56 -11.50 5.43 5.43
N ILE A 57 -12.30 5.30 6.49
CA ILE A 57 -13.71 5.68 6.49
C ILE A 57 -13.90 6.71 7.60
N ALA A 58 -14.48 7.86 7.27
CA ALA A 58 -14.75 8.90 8.26
C ALA A 58 -15.62 8.33 9.39
N GLY A 59 -15.26 8.65 10.63
CA GLY A 59 -16.00 8.19 11.81
C GLY A 59 -15.71 6.74 12.23
N ILE A 60 -15.03 5.93 11.42
CA ILE A 60 -14.61 4.57 11.76
C ILE A 60 -13.09 4.52 11.90
N ARG A 61 -12.62 3.95 13.01
CA ARG A 61 -11.18 3.79 13.24
C ARG A 61 -10.61 2.64 12.40
N GLY A 62 -9.37 2.84 11.93
CA GLY A 62 -8.55 1.82 11.28
C GLY A 62 -8.35 2.05 9.78
N ILE A 63 -7.38 1.31 9.24
CA ILE A 63 -7.07 1.26 7.81
C ILE A 63 -7.56 -0.08 7.28
N TYR A 64 -8.40 -0.03 6.25
CA TYR A 64 -8.96 -1.20 5.60
C TYR A 64 -8.24 -1.49 4.30
N ARG A 65 -8.15 -2.77 3.93
CA ARG A 65 -7.49 -3.21 2.70
C ARG A 65 -8.46 -3.93 1.78
N ALA A 66 -8.51 -3.53 0.52
CA ALA A 66 -9.21 -4.26 -0.53
C ALA A 66 -8.64 -5.69 -0.69
N THR A 67 -9.50 -6.70 -0.64
CA THR A 67 -9.09 -8.12 -0.73
C THR A 67 -9.25 -8.72 -2.13
N ALA A 68 -10.04 -8.05 -2.98
CA ALA A 68 -10.27 -8.38 -4.38
C ALA A 68 -10.34 -7.09 -5.20
N ASP A 69 -10.18 -7.23 -6.53
CA ASP A 69 -10.42 -6.13 -7.46
C ASP A 69 -11.93 -5.83 -7.50
N ALA A 70 -12.30 -4.55 -7.52
CA ALA A 70 -13.69 -4.12 -7.64
C ALA A 70 -13.85 -3.22 -8.87
N THR A 71 -14.75 -3.64 -9.77
CA THR A 71 -15.11 -2.86 -10.95
C THR A 71 -16.05 -1.73 -10.56
N ILE A 72 -15.76 -0.53 -11.04
CA ILE A 72 -16.63 0.64 -10.88
C ILE A 72 -17.64 0.61 -12.02
N SER A 73 -18.92 0.67 -11.70
CA SER A 73 -20.03 0.69 -12.65
C SER A 73 -21.09 1.66 -12.17
N SER A 74 -21.53 2.57 -13.05
CA SER A 74 -22.55 3.58 -12.73
C SER A 74 -22.22 4.36 -11.44
N ASN A 75 -20.96 4.78 -11.30
CA ASN A 75 -20.45 5.52 -10.14
C ASN A 75 -20.51 4.77 -8.81
N SER A 76 -20.64 3.44 -8.84
CA SER A 76 -20.70 2.58 -7.67
C SER A 76 -19.80 1.36 -7.82
N ALA A 77 -19.32 0.82 -6.69
CA ALA A 77 -18.58 -0.43 -6.65
C ALA A 77 -18.88 -1.22 -5.37
N THR A 78 -18.86 -2.55 -5.44
CA THR A 78 -18.88 -3.40 -4.25
C THR A 78 -17.46 -3.83 -3.91
N LEU A 79 -16.97 -3.43 -2.75
CA LEU A 79 -15.59 -3.63 -2.33
C LEU A 79 -15.50 -4.61 -1.16
N ALA A 80 -14.72 -5.67 -1.34
CA ALA A 80 -14.40 -6.61 -0.27
C ALA A 80 -13.18 -6.12 0.54
N ILE A 81 -13.31 -5.99 1.86
CA ILE A 81 -12.30 -5.41 2.75
C ILE A 81 -11.78 -6.39 3.82
N PHE A 82 -10.60 -6.10 4.35
CA PHE A 82 -10.04 -6.73 5.55
C PHE A 82 -9.24 -5.70 6.37
N PRO A 83 -9.37 -5.66 7.71
CA PRO A 83 -10.29 -6.42 8.55
C PRO A 83 -11.78 -6.05 8.31
N GLY A 84 -12.72 -6.71 8.98
CA GLY A 84 -14.12 -6.24 8.99
C GLY A 84 -14.25 -4.93 9.75
N LEU A 85 -15.30 -4.15 9.47
CA LEU A 85 -15.51 -2.83 10.09
C LEU A 85 -15.47 -2.89 11.62
N GLU A 86 -14.75 -1.97 12.26
CA GLU A 86 -14.69 -1.89 13.73
C GLU A 86 -16.02 -1.44 14.34
N SER A 87 -16.66 -0.45 13.72
CA SER A 87 -17.97 0.10 14.10
C SER A 87 -18.91 0.11 12.89
N ALA A 88 -20.20 0.35 13.13
CA ALA A 88 -21.13 0.54 12.03
C ALA A 88 -20.75 1.79 11.23
N GLY A 89 -20.83 1.69 9.90
CA GLY A 89 -20.75 2.82 8.98
C GLY A 89 -22.14 3.26 8.57
N GLU A 90 -22.32 4.57 8.47
CA GLU A 90 -23.56 5.20 8.06
C GLU A 90 -23.55 5.49 6.55
N ASN A 91 -24.74 5.69 6.00
CA ASN A 91 -24.87 6.10 4.61
C ASN A 91 -24.23 7.49 4.42
N SER A 92 -23.52 7.67 3.32
CA SER A 92 -22.77 8.88 2.97
C SER A 92 -21.55 9.17 3.84
N ASP A 93 -21.09 8.22 4.67
CA ASP A 93 -19.77 8.32 5.28
C ASP A 93 -18.70 8.42 4.21
N VAL A 94 -17.77 9.37 4.39
CA VAL A 94 -16.71 9.62 3.42
C VAL A 94 -15.67 8.51 3.49
N VAL A 95 -15.42 7.87 2.36
CA VAL A 95 -14.36 6.89 2.18
C VAL A 95 -13.21 7.56 1.44
N THR A 96 -12.02 7.50 2.01
CA THR A 96 -10.80 8.07 1.42
C THR A 96 -9.79 6.97 1.13
N PHE A 97 -9.42 6.83 -0.14
CA PHE A 97 -8.36 5.93 -0.55
C PHE A 97 -6.98 6.54 -0.33
N ILE A 98 -6.03 5.73 0.15
CA ILE A 98 -4.66 6.17 0.35
C ILE A 98 -3.93 6.16 -1.00
N GLY A 99 -3.62 7.35 -1.52
CA GLY A 99 -2.99 7.50 -2.84
C GLY A 99 -1.57 6.92 -2.94
N SER A 100 -0.81 6.95 -1.85
CA SER A 100 0.53 6.36 -1.80
C SER A 100 0.89 5.96 -0.39
N THR A 101 1.65 4.86 -0.26
CA THR A 101 2.29 4.49 1.01
C THR A 101 3.73 4.99 1.11
N PHE A 102 4.16 5.89 0.23
CA PHE A 102 5.49 6.47 0.30
C PHE A 102 5.67 7.31 1.56
N THR A 103 6.88 7.25 2.11
CA THR A 103 7.34 8.24 3.09
C THR A 103 7.76 9.50 2.33
N GLN A 104 7.70 10.67 2.97
CA GLN A 104 8.11 11.96 2.38
C GLN A 104 9.48 11.89 1.67
N ARG A 105 10.41 11.12 2.24
CA ARG A 105 11.74 10.95 1.66
C ARG A 105 11.74 10.09 0.39
N ILE A 106 10.94 9.04 0.32
CA ILE A 106 10.81 8.18 -0.87
C ILE A 106 10.01 8.90 -1.97
N GLU A 107 9.00 9.67 -1.58
CA GLU A 107 8.16 10.45 -2.47
C GLU A 107 8.99 11.44 -3.31
N TRP A 108 10.07 12.00 -2.76
CA TRP A 108 10.98 12.85 -3.53
C TRP A 108 11.94 12.06 -4.44
N VAL A 109 12.37 10.88 -4.00
CA VAL A 109 13.39 10.07 -4.70
C VAL A 109 12.80 9.27 -5.86
N PHE A 110 11.59 8.74 -5.71
CA PHE A 110 10.94 7.88 -6.69
C PHE A 110 10.67 8.59 -8.04
N PRO A 111 10.09 9.81 -8.10
CA PRO A 111 9.92 10.55 -9.34
C PRO A 111 11.23 10.81 -10.07
N GLN A 112 12.33 11.06 -9.35
CA GLN A 112 13.65 11.24 -9.97
C GLN A 112 14.18 9.94 -10.59
N LEU A 113 13.97 8.81 -9.93
CA LEU A 113 14.32 7.50 -10.47
C LEU A 113 13.52 7.20 -11.75
N VAL A 114 12.21 7.44 -11.72
CA VAL A 114 11.31 7.22 -12.87
C VAL A 114 11.68 8.16 -14.02
N ALA A 115 11.83 9.46 -13.76
CA ALA A 115 12.22 10.46 -14.76
C ALA A 115 13.59 10.15 -15.39
N GLY A 116 14.57 9.76 -14.57
CA GLY A 116 15.90 9.39 -15.06
C GLY A 116 15.87 8.12 -15.92
N ARG A 117 15.14 7.09 -15.49
CA ARG A 117 14.94 5.87 -16.30
C ARG A 117 14.19 6.16 -17.59
N LEU A 118 13.18 7.02 -17.54
CA LEU A 118 12.42 7.45 -18.72
C LEU A 118 13.34 8.19 -19.70
N ALA A 119 14.18 9.10 -19.22
CA ALA A 119 15.15 9.80 -20.06
C ALA A 119 16.08 8.81 -20.78
N ILE A 120 16.67 7.85 -20.07
CA ILE A 120 17.55 6.83 -20.67
C ILE A 120 16.81 5.91 -21.66
N SER A 121 15.55 5.59 -21.38
CA SER A 121 14.74 4.71 -22.22
C SER A 121 14.27 5.41 -23.49
N LYS A 122 13.81 6.66 -23.37
CA LYS A 122 13.22 7.44 -24.45
C LYS A 122 14.24 8.19 -25.30
N THR A 123 15.48 8.38 -24.84
CA THR A 123 16.59 8.83 -25.72
C THR A 123 16.93 7.83 -26.82
N ARG A 124 16.58 6.55 -26.62
CA ARG A 124 16.71 5.52 -27.67
C ARG A 124 15.62 5.57 -28.72
N LEU A 125 14.50 6.26 -28.46
CA LEU A 125 13.47 6.50 -29.47
C LEU A 125 13.87 7.75 -30.27
N ARG A 126 14.76 7.56 -31.26
CA ARG A 126 14.74 8.40 -32.45
C ARG A 126 13.37 8.20 -33.09
N ASN A 127 12.42 9.03 -32.69
CA ASN A 127 11.09 9.03 -33.28
C ASN A 127 11.25 9.79 -34.59
N ASP A 128 11.38 9.09 -35.71
CA ASP A 128 11.63 9.65 -37.04
C ASP A 128 10.55 10.65 -37.53
N GLY A 129 9.51 10.91 -36.71
CA GLY A 129 8.47 11.91 -36.96
C GLY A 129 8.45 13.13 -36.02
N ILE A 130 9.38 13.27 -35.05
CA ILE A 130 9.41 14.45 -34.16
C ILE A 130 10.81 15.08 -34.18
N ASN A 131 10.90 16.36 -34.56
CA ASN A 131 12.08 17.21 -34.42
C ASN A 131 12.46 17.39 -32.93
N LYS A 132 12.95 16.32 -32.30
CA LYS A 132 13.58 16.38 -30.98
C LYS A 132 15.06 16.62 -31.25
N GLY A 133 15.62 17.65 -30.63
CA GLY A 133 16.98 18.16 -30.88
C GLY A 133 17.97 17.04 -31.17
N GLY A 134 18.88 17.28 -32.13
CA GLY A 134 19.78 16.28 -32.69
C GLY A 134 20.65 15.52 -31.67
N SER A 135 21.59 14.70 -32.16
CA SER A 135 22.39 13.77 -31.34
C SER A 135 22.87 14.34 -29.99
N ALA A 136 23.41 15.56 -29.98
CA ALA A 136 23.89 16.24 -28.78
C ALA A 136 22.83 16.43 -27.68
N ALA A 137 21.56 16.66 -28.04
CA ALA A 137 20.47 16.78 -27.06
C ALA A 137 20.08 15.41 -26.49
N ALA A 138 20.11 14.35 -27.31
CA ALA A 138 19.89 12.98 -26.85
C ALA A 138 20.99 12.53 -25.87
N ASP A 139 22.25 12.86 -26.17
CA ASP A 139 23.38 12.55 -25.30
C ASP A 139 23.29 13.28 -23.96
N ARG A 140 23.00 14.59 -23.97
CA ARG A 140 22.79 15.39 -22.74
C ARG A 140 21.62 14.87 -21.92
N MET A 141 20.51 14.48 -22.56
CA MET A 141 19.34 13.96 -21.87
C MET A 141 19.62 12.59 -21.24
N ARG A 142 20.40 11.74 -21.92
CA ARG A 142 20.85 10.46 -21.36
C ARG A 142 21.76 10.66 -20.17
N GLU A 143 22.76 11.54 -20.29
CA GLU A 143 23.68 11.86 -19.19
C GLU A 143 22.93 12.42 -17.97
N TRP A 144 22.00 13.35 -18.20
CA TRP A 144 21.12 13.85 -17.14
C TRP A 144 20.32 12.72 -16.48
N GLY A 145 19.76 11.81 -17.29
CA GLY A 145 19.02 10.65 -16.80
C GLY A 145 19.88 9.72 -15.93
N GLU A 146 21.10 9.41 -16.37
CA GLU A 146 22.05 8.57 -15.64
C GLU A 146 22.42 9.20 -14.28
N ARG A 147 22.71 10.51 -14.25
CA ARG A 147 22.98 11.26 -13.01
C ARG A 147 21.79 11.21 -12.03
N LYS A 148 20.56 11.36 -12.52
CA LYS A 148 19.34 11.28 -11.69
C LYS A 148 19.10 9.87 -11.14
N VAL A 149 19.26 8.84 -11.97
CA VAL A 149 19.13 7.45 -11.54
C VAL A 149 20.18 7.12 -10.46
N GLU A 150 21.43 7.53 -10.65
CA GLU A 150 22.48 7.26 -9.67
C GLU A 150 22.21 7.94 -8.33
N ALA A 151 21.85 9.23 -8.34
CA ALA A 151 21.51 9.97 -7.13
C ALA A 151 20.32 9.33 -6.39
N ALA A 152 19.27 8.94 -7.12
CA ALA A 152 18.10 8.29 -6.53
C ALA A 152 18.45 6.92 -5.94
N LEU A 153 19.22 6.09 -6.66
CA LEU A 153 19.66 4.79 -6.15
C LEU A 153 20.56 4.92 -4.92
N ARG A 154 21.39 5.97 -4.86
CA ARG A 154 22.23 6.25 -3.69
C ARG A 154 21.38 6.55 -2.45
N GLU A 155 20.33 7.36 -2.60
CA GLU A 155 19.39 7.64 -1.49
C GLU A 155 18.61 6.39 -1.09
N LEU A 156 18.11 5.61 -2.04
CA LEU A 156 17.41 4.35 -1.75
C LEU A 156 18.31 3.34 -1.02
N ARG A 157 19.61 3.28 -1.36
CA ARG A 157 20.58 2.44 -0.64
C ARG A 157 20.79 2.88 0.79
N LYS A 158 20.76 4.20 1.09
CA LYS A 158 20.83 4.72 2.47
C LYS A 158 19.57 4.36 3.27
N LEU A 159 18.41 4.29 2.61
CA LEU A 159 17.14 3.94 3.24
C LEU A 159 16.99 2.45 3.52
N LYS A 160 17.73 1.60 2.80
CA LYS A 160 17.79 0.18 3.09
C LYS A 160 18.43 -0.01 4.47
N LYS A 161 17.61 -0.19 5.51
CA LYS A 161 18.10 -0.61 6.83
C LYS A 161 18.99 -1.85 6.62
N PRO A 162 20.19 -1.92 7.24
CA PRO A 162 20.95 -3.16 7.24
C PRO A 162 20.05 -4.25 7.80
N ASN A 163 20.07 -5.45 7.20
CA ASN A 163 19.29 -6.60 7.65
C ASN A 163 19.41 -6.70 9.18
N GLN A 164 18.34 -6.39 9.91
CA GLN A 164 18.26 -6.70 11.33
C GLN A 164 17.99 -8.19 11.46
N ARG A 165 18.98 -9.01 11.08
CA ARG A 165 19.10 -10.38 11.55
C ARG A 165 19.97 -10.32 12.78
N LYS A 166 19.43 -9.84 13.90
CA LYS A 166 19.94 -10.02 15.26
C LYS A 166 18.90 -9.55 16.26
N GLU A 167 18.56 -10.49 17.16
CA GLU A 167 17.96 -10.26 18.47
C GLU A 167 16.47 -9.88 18.49
N GLN A 168 15.61 -10.89 18.31
CA GLN A 168 14.49 -10.99 19.25
C GLN A 168 15.13 -11.16 20.63
N PRO A 169 14.92 -10.25 21.60
CA PRO A 169 15.26 -10.56 22.97
C PRO A 169 14.44 -11.80 23.34
N ASP A 170 15.10 -12.84 23.84
CA ASP A 170 14.45 -14.02 24.40
C ASP A 170 13.48 -13.54 25.49
N LEU A 171 12.22 -13.35 25.12
CA LEU A 171 11.16 -13.05 26.07
C LEU A 171 11.16 -14.22 27.04
N PRO A 172 11.36 -14.00 28.36
CA PRO A 172 11.27 -15.09 29.30
C PRO A 172 9.82 -15.57 29.30
N TYR A 173 9.56 -16.66 28.58
CA TYR A 173 8.29 -17.38 28.67
C TYR A 173 8.25 -18.04 30.05
N ARG A 174 7.91 -17.27 31.08
CA ARG A 174 7.70 -17.77 32.44
C ARG A 174 6.27 -18.30 32.55
N GLY A 175 6.02 -19.39 31.82
CA GLY A 175 4.84 -20.23 31.95
C GLY A 175 5.25 -21.60 32.46
N ARG A 176 5.50 -21.74 33.78
CA ARG A 176 5.48 -23.07 34.41
C ARG A 176 4.04 -23.57 34.32
N ASN A 177 3.76 -24.46 33.37
CA ASN A 177 2.71 -25.45 33.48
C ASN A 177 3.26 -26.77 32.93
N ARG A 178 4.10 -27.42 33.74
CA ARG A 178 4.25 -28.88 33.64
C ARG A 178 2.93 -29.48 34.10
N VAL A 179 2.05 -29.79 33.16
CA VAL A 179 1.02 -30.79 33.40
C VAL A 179 1.75 -32.12 33.66
N PRO A 180 1.55 -32.79 34.81
CA PRO A 180 2.13 -34.11 35.01
C PRO A 180 1.47 -35.08 34.03
N PHE A 181 2.28 -35.62 33.12
CA PHE A 181 1.88 -36.72 32.24
C PHE A 181 1.64 -37.96 33.11
N PHE A 182 0.38 -38.18 33.52
CA PHE A 182 -0.06 -39.47 34.07
C PHE A 182 -0.07 -40.47 32.91
N GLY A 183 0.99 -41.29 32.83
CA GLY A 183 1.05 -42.40 31.90
C GLY A 183 0.01 -43.48 32.26
N PRO A 184 -0.49 -44.25 31.28
CA PRO A 184 -1.48 -45.29 31.52
C PRO A 184 -0.86 -46.43 32.34
N GLY A 185 -1.50 -46.76 33.46
CA GLY A 185 -1.11 -47.84 34.35
C GLY A 185 -1.13 -49.20 33.65
N ARG A 186 -0.08 -49.99 33.86
CA ARG A 186 -0.11 -51.45 33.68
C ARG A 186 -0.44 -52.07 35.04
N PHE A 187 -1.56 -52.76 35.07
CA PHE A 187 -1.96 -53.65 36.16
C PHE A 187 -0.96 -54.80 36.28
N GLY A 188 -0.51 -55.04 37.50
CA GLY A 188 0.21 -56.21 38.00
C GLY A 188 -0.10 -56.36 39.47
#